data_AF-A0A6N4USH3-F1
#
_entry.id   AF-A0A6N4USH3-F1
#
_cell.length_a   1.000
_cell.length_b   1.000
_cell.length_c   1.000
_cell.angle_alpha   90.00
_cell.angle_beta   90.00
_cell.angle_gamma   90.00
#
_symmetry.space_group_name_H-M   'P 1'
#
loop_
_entity.id
_entity.type
_entity.pdbx_description
1 polymer ?
#
loop_
_entity_poly.entity_id
_entity_poly.type
_entity_poly.pdbx_seq_one_letter_code
_entity_poly.pdbx_strand_id
1 'polypeptide(L)'
;MSAGPVLLSELGTDPASVLRLIAQFDALEEQEVNADAAVRFAALIAACPVGVRWPGGTVIRYDASGRLDPVEDGAAPTSDRHETVAWVERDGSGHPLDEVLLDRLRRVLGRVVARTGVSGTPHLGDPALLEVVLSAKEHREDRARAIRLLGLDETKPTCVLAASGHSPREAVRLITGELPAPAVRSAVIANATAIVCQGSFDMREFRTAWSVSSSSISRPW
;
A
#
# COMPACT_ATOMS: atom_id res chain seq x y z
N MET A 1 19.30 2.21 16.64
CA MET A 1 19.62 3.01 15.44
C MET A 1 19.19 2.18 14.24
N SER A 2 17.98 2.38 13.72
CA SER A 2 17.61 1.74 12.45
C SER A 2 18.29 2.53 11.36
N ALA A 3 19.43 2.03 10.86
CA ALA A 3 19.95 2.50 9.59
C ALA A 3 18.85 2.27 8.55
N GLY A 4 18.50 3.30 7.79
CA GLY A 4 17.58 3.15 6.67
C GLY A 4 18.10 2.11 5.67
N PRO A 5 17.23 1.60 4.79
CA PRO A 5 17.68 0.70 3.74
C PRO A 5 18.78 1.34 2.89
N VAL A 6 19.74 0.54 2.44
CA VAL A 6 20.79 1.01 1.52
C VAL A 6 20.17 1.17 0.14
N LEU A 7 20.30 2.37 -0.43
CA LEU A 7 19.68 2.73 -1.71
C LEU A 7 20.34 1.98 -2.87
N LEU A 8 19.56 1.75 -3.94
CA LEU A 8 20.07 1.14 -5.17
C LEU A 8 21.23 1.95 -5.79
N SER A 9 21.19 3.27 -5.70
CA SER A 9 22.25 4.17 -6.19
C SER A 9 23.56 4.06 -5.41
N GLU A 10 23.53 3.52 -4.19
CA GLU A 10 24.71 3.28 -3.36
C GLU A 10 25.30 1.88 -3.58
N LEU A 11 24.57 1.02 -4.29
CA LEU A 11 25.00 -0.31 -4.67
C LEU A 11 25.70 -0.26 -6.03
N GLY A 12 26.83 -0.95 -6.13
CA GLY A 12 27.51 -1.18 -7.40
C GLY A 12 26.77 -2.20 -8.28
N THR A 13 27.36 -2.51 -9.43
CA THR A 13 26.87 -3.56 -10.33
C THR A 13 27.56 -4.92 -10.08
N ASP A 14 28.29 -5.03 -8.98
CA ASP A 14 29.08 -6.21 -8.64
C ASP A 14 28.23 -7.26 -7.89
N PRO A 15 28.67 -8.54 -7.87
CA PRO A 15 27.95 -9.59 -7.16
C PRO A 15 27.74 -9.33 -5.66
N ALA A 16 28.63 -8.59 -4.98
CA ALA A 16 28.44 -8.30 -3.56
C ALA A 16 27.28 -7.31 -3.35
N SER A 17 27.06 -6.39 -4.28
CA SER A 17 25.91 -5.48 -4.28
C SER A 17 24.58 -6.23 -4.45
N VAL A 18 24.54 -7.27 -5.29
CA VAL A 18 23.39 -8.19 -5.38
C VAL A 18 23.12 -8.87 -4.03
N LEU A 19 24.15 -9.42 -3.38
CA LEU A 19 24.02 -10.09 -2.09
C LEU A 19 23.54 -9.14 -0.98
N ARG A 20 23.98 -7.87 -0.99
CA ARG A 20 23.48 -6.86 -0.05
C ARG A 20 22.01 -6.54 -0.27
N LEU A 21 21.56 -6.41 -1.52
CA LEU A 21 20.15 -6.21 -1.84
C LEU A 21 19.30 -7.40 -1.38
N ILE A 22 19.79 -8.63 -1.61
CA ILE A 22 19.12 -9.86 -1.14
C ILE A 22 19.01 -9.86 0.39
N ALA A 23 20.11 -9.58 1.10
CA ALA A 23 20.12 -9.53 2.56
C ALA A 23 19.13 -8.49 3.13
N GLN A 24 18.94 -7.36 2.45
CA GLN A 24 17.93 -6.37 2.83
C GLN A 24 16.49 -6.92 2.74
N PHE A 25 16.17 -7.70 1.69
CA PHE A 25 14.87 -8.35 1.57
C PHE A 25 14.71 -9.54 2.52
N ASP A 26 15.77 -10.31 2.77
CA ASP A 26 15.72 -11.42 3.73
C ASP A 26 15.41 -10.88 5.14
N ALA A 27 16.06 -9.80 5.56
CA ALA A 27 15.77 -9.12 6.84
C ALA A 27 14.33 -8.57 6.92
N LEU A 28 13.78 -8.12 5.79
CA LEU A 28 12.39 -7.69 5.69
C LEU A 28 11.41 -8.87 5.85
N GLU A 29 11.75 -10.03 5.30
CA GLU A 29 10.94 -11.24 5.39
C GLU A 29 10.93 -11.84 6.79
N GLU A 30 12.06 -11.79 7.50
CA GLU A 30 12.16 -12.18 8.91
C GLU A 30 11.24 -11.34 9.82
N GLN A 31 10.92 -10.11 9.42
CA GLN A 31 9.98 -9.24 10.13
C GLN A 31 8.52 -9.51 9.77
N GLU A 32 8.26 -10.53 8.94
CA GLU A 32 6.93 -10.95 8.52
C GLU A 32 6.07 -9.83 7.90
N VAL A 33 6.69 -8.84 7.25
CA VAL A 33 5.99 -7.65 6.78
C VAL A 33 4.80 -7.96 5.85
N ASN A 34 3.84 -7.04 5.83
CA ASN A 34 2.71 -7.08 4.92
C ASN A 34 3.08 -6.56 3.52
N ALA A 35 2.13 -6.66 2.58
CA ALA A 35 2.35 -6.25 1.20
C ALA A 35 2.73 -4.76 1.06
N ASP A 36 2.04 -3.85 1.77
CA ASP A 36 2.36 -2.41 1.73
C ASP A 36 3.78 -2.12 2.16
N ALA A 37 4.22 -2.70 3.28
CA ALA A 37 5.56 -2.50 3.77
C ALA A 37 6.61 -3.02 2.77
N ALA A 38 6.35 -4.12 2.08
CA ALA A 38 7.24 -4.64 1.05
C ALA A 38 7.33 -3.73 -0.18
N VAL A 39 6.20 -3.26 -0.72
CA VAL A 39 6.19 -2.35 -1.88
C VAL A 39 6.80 -1.00 -1.52
N ARG A 40 6.47 -0.46 -0.34
CA ARG A 40 7.04 0.78 0.19
C ARG A 40 8.55 0.68 0.36
N PHE A 41 9.04 -0.43 0.92
CA PHE A 41 10.48 -0.68 1.08
C PHE A 41 11.19 -0.71 -0.27
N ALA A 42 10.62 -1.37 -1.28
CA ALA A 42 11.17 -1.38 -2.62
C ALA A 42 11.21 0.02 -3.25
N ALA A 43 10.17 0.85 -3.07
CA ALA A 43 10.14 2.24 -3.54
C ALA A 43 11.24 3.09 -2.89
N LEU A 44 11.44 2.94 -1.57
CA LEU A 44 12.51 3.62 -0.83
C LEU A 44 13.89 3.21 -1.32
N ILE A 45 14.16 1.91 -1.47
CA ILE A 45 15.44 1.40 -1.99
C ILE A 45 15.69 1.90 -3.42
N ALA A 46 14.67 1.86 -4.28
CA ALA A 46 14.77 2.31 -5.66
C ALA A 46 14.92 3.82 -5.80
N ALA A 47 14.54 4.58 -4.77
CA ALA A 47 14.38 6.03 -4.82
C ALA A 47 13.52 6.47 -6.02
N CYS A 48 12.53 5.64 -6.38
CA CYS A 48 11.65 5.78 -7.54
C CYS A 48 10.28 5.19 -7.20
N PRO A 49 9.19 5.61 -7.87
CA PRO A 49 7.91 4.98 -7.69
C PRO A 49 7.96 3.48 -8.02
N VAL A 50 7.39 2.66 -7.15
CA VAL A 50 7.29 1.21 -7.32
C VAL A 50 5.85 0.80 -7.11
N GLY A 51 5.34 0.01 -8.04
CA GLY A 51 3.97 -0.45 -8.02
C GLY A 51 3.85 -1.96 -8.18
N VAL A 52 2.73 -2.46 -7.67
CA VAL A 52 2.31 -3.85 -7.80
C VAL A 52 0.85 -3.90 -8.21
N ARG A 53 0.57 -4.76 -9.17
CA ARG A 53 -0.76 -5.16 -9.61
C ARG A 53 -0.95 -6.61 -9.25
N TRP A 54 -1.97 -6.89 -8.45
CA TRP A 54 -2.39 -8.26 -8.15
C TRP A 54 -3.28 -8.78 -9.27
N PRO A 55 -3.37 -10.12 -9.44
CA PRO A 55 -4.47 -10.68 -10.20
C PRO A 55 -5.79 -10.18 -9.56
N GLY A 56 -6.84 -9.97 -10.34
CA GLY A 56 -8.06 -9.30 -9.86
C GLY A 56 -8.05 -7.76 -9.99
N GLY A 57 -6.91 -7.15 -10.36
CA GLY A 57 -6.86 -5.76 -10.82
C GLY A 57 -6.51 -4.74 -9.75
N THR A 58 -6.43 -5.13 -8.48
CA THR A 58 -5.96 -4.24 -7.41
C THR A 58 -4.54 -3.74 -7.73
N VAL A 59 -4.31 -2.45 -7.54
CA VAL A 59 -3.01 -1.80 -7.69
C VAL A 59 -2.64 -1.07 -6.40
N ILE A 60 -1.39 -1.22 -5.96
CA ILE A 60 -0.77 -0.44 -4.90
C ILE A 60 0.52 0.11 -5.47
N ARG A 61 0.75 1.41 -5.29
CA ARG A 61 1.99 2.08 -5.67
C ARG A 61 2.44 3.00 -4.55
N TYR A 62 3.74 3.03 -4.34
CA TYR A 62 4.39 3.98 -3.46
C TYR A 62 5.33 4.86 -4.28
N ASP A 63 5.38 6.15 -3.96
CA ASP A 63 6.34 7.08 -4.54
C ASP A 63 7.76 6.87 -3.95
N ALA A 64 8.74 7.60 -4.49
CA ALA A 64 10.14 7.54 -4.03
C ALA A 64 10.33 7.91 -2.54
N SER A 65 9.39 8.65 -1.95
CA SER A 65 9.41 9.01 -0.51
C SER A 65 8.76 7.94 0.37
N GLY A 66 8.20 6.89 -0.23
CA GLY A 66 7.46 5.85 0.45
C GLY A 66 6.07 6.31 0.90
N ARG A 67 5.47 7.30 0.24
CA ARG A 67 4.05 7.65 0.40
C ARG A 67 3.19 6.88 -0.60
N LEU A 68 2.01 6.46 -0.15
CA LEU A 68 1.06 5.78 -1.02
C LEU A 68 0.58 6.74 -2.10
N ASP A 69 0.75 6.33 -3.36
CA ASP A 69 0.42 7.11 -4.54
C ASP A 69 -0.70 6.39 -5.33
N PRO A 70 -1.96 6.86 -5.22
CA PRO A 70 -3.07 6.22 -5.90
C PRO A 70 -3.00 6.41 -7.41
N VAL A 71 -2.71 5.31 -8.10
CA VAL A 71 -2.55 5.19 -9.55
C VAL A 71 -3.88 5.43 -10.29
N GLU A 72 -3.82 6.03 -11.49
CA GLU A 72 -4.96 6.11 -12.40
C GLU A 72 -5.24 4.76 -13.07
N ASP A 73 -6.52 4.39 -13.20
CA ASP A 73 -6.91 3.22 -13.97
C ASP A 73 -6.36 3.32 -15.40
N GLY A 74 -5.33 2.51 -15.70
CA GLY A 74 -4.64 2.47 -16.99
C GLY A 74 -3.15 2.82 -16.97
N ALA A 75 -2.65 3.51 -15.94
CA ALA A 75 -1.23 3.88 -15.85
C ALA A 75 -0.32 2.70 -15.43
N ALA A 76 -0.87 1.69 -14.76
CA ALA A 76 -0.12 0.51 -14.37
C ALA A 76 0.01 -0.52 -15.52
N PRO A 77 1.16 -1.21 -15.67
CA PRO A 77 1.45 -2.10 -16.80
C PRO A 77 0.45 -3.25 -16.93
N THR A 78 -0.20 -3.38 -18.08
CA THR A 78 -1.19 -4.45 -18.35
C THR A 78 -0.58 -5.82 -18.13
N SER A 79 -1.32 -6.73 -17.48
CA SER A 79 -0.90 -8.12 -17.29
C SER A 79 -1.91 -9.09 -17.87
N ASP A 80 -1.45 -10.29 -18.19
CA ASP A 80 -2.34 -11.44 -18.25
C ASP A 80 -3.00 -11.64 -16.89
N ARG A 81 -4.29 -12.00 -16.90
CA ARG A 81 -5.25 -11.85 -15.79
C ARG A 81 -4.91 -12.60 -14.50
N HIS A 82 -3.82 -13.37 -14.47
CA HIS A 82 -3.51 -14.37 -13.46
C HIS A 82 -2.18 -14.15 -12.72
N GLU A 83 -1.37 -13.17 -13.10
CA GLU A 83 -0.05 -12.96 -12.50
C GLU A 83 0.06 -11.66 -11.69
N THR A 84 0.89 -11.68 -10.65
CA THR A 84 1.26 -10.47 -9.90
C THR A 84 2.36 -9.74 -10.68
N VAL A 85 2.07 -8.51 -11.11
CA VAL A 85 3.02 -7.68 -11.85
C VAL A 85 3.58 -6.60 -10.94
N ALA A 86 4.90 -6.61 -10.76
CA ALA A 86 5.63 -5.55 -10.07
C ALA A 86 6.45 -4.75 -11.09
N TRP A 87 6.51 -3.43 -10.93
CA TRP A 87 7.27 -2.53 -11.80
C TRP A 87 7.93 -1.39 -11.02
N VAL A 88 8.98 -0.81 -11.60
CA VAL A 88 9.64 0.42 -11.15
C VAL A 88 9.43 1.48 -12.22
N GLU A 89 9.03 2.69 -11.82
CA GLU A 89 8.93 3.85 -12.71
C GLU A 89 10.21 4.67 -12.56
N ARG A 90 11.16 4.49 -13.47
CA ARG A 90 12.45 5.20 -13.44
C ARG A 90 12.57 6.06 -14.70
N ASP A 91 12.88 7.34 -14.51
CA ASP A 91 13.18 8.23 -15.63
C ASP A 91 14.59 7.92 -16.19
N GLY A 92 14.66 7.48 -17.45
CA GLY A 92 15.93 7.18 -18.13
C GLY A 92 16.29 5.69 -18.19
N SER A 93 17.59 5.39 -18.22
CA SER A 93 18.06 3.99 -18.26
C SER A 93 17.81 3.31 -16.91
N GLY A 94 17.16 2.13 -16.94
CA GLY A 94 16.94 1.31 -15.75
C GLY A 94 18.23 1.02 -14.98
N HIS A 95 18.12 0.87 -13.66
CA HIS A 95 19.25 0.48 -12.82
C HIS A 95 19.55 -1.02 -13.04
N PRO A 96 20.82 -1.45 -13.13
CA PRO A 96 21.16 -2.86 -13.40
C PRO A 96 20.60 -3.87 -12.37
N LEU A 97 20.30 -3.40 -11.16
CA LEU A 97 19.72 -4.19 -10.08
C LEU A 97 18.18 -4.10 -10.00
N ASP A 98 17.51 -3.35 -10.88
CA ASP A 98 16.04 -3.23 -10.87
C ASP A 98 15.36 -4.59 -11.06
N GLU A 99 15.89 -5.44 -11.94
CA GLU A 99 15.37 -6.80 -12.11
C GLU A 99 15.51 -7.66 -10.85
N VAL A 100 16.62 -7.50 -10.11
CA VAL A 100 16.83 -8.20 -8.84
C VAL A 100 15.87 -7.68 -7.78
N LEU A 101 15.69 -6.36 -7.69
CA LEU A 101 14.72 -5.72 -6.79
C LEU A 101 13.30 -6.25 -7.06
N LEU A 102 12.89 -6.29 -8.33
CA LEU A 102 11.57 -6.75 -8.74
C LEU A 102 11.37 -8.25 -8.50
N ASP A 103 12.36 -9.10 -8.79
CA ASP A 103 12.32 -10.53 -8.45
C ASP A 103 12.14 -10.75 -6.94
N ARG A 104 12.93 -10.04 -6.12
CA ARG A 104 12.86 -10.16 -4.67
C ARG A 104 11.53 -9.67 -4.12
N LEU A 105 11.03 -8.53 -4.61
CA LEU A 105 9.71 -8.03 -4.26
C LEU A 105 8.60 -9.05 -4.58
N ARG A 106 8.61 -9.64 -5.78
CA ARG A 106 7.62 -10.67 -6.17
C ARG A 106 7.68 -11.90 -5.25
N ARG A 107 8.87 -12.35 -4.83
CA ARG A 107 9.02 -13.47 -3.88
C ARG A 107 8.46 -13.16 -2.50
N VAL A 108 8.74 -11.96 -1.97
CA VAL A 108 8.18 -11.50 -0.69
C VAL A 108 6.65 -11.50 -0.75
N LEU A 109 6.10 -10.92 -1.82
CA LEU A 109 4.65 -10.83 -2.02
C LEU A 109 3.99 -12.20 -2.18
N GLY A 110 4.62 -13.12 -2.92
CA GLY A 110 4.16 -14.51 -3.01
C GLY A 110 4.06 -15.18 -1.65
N ARG A 111 5.03 -14.93 -0.76
CA ARG A 111 4.99 -15.40 0.64
C ARG A 111 3.93 -14.70 1.49
N VAL A 112 3.71 -13.39 1.31
CA VAL A 112 2.60 -12.68 1.97
C VAL A 112 1.26 -13.33 1.60
N VAL A 113 1.02 -13.56 0.30
CA VAL A 113 -0.21 -14.18 -0.20
C VAL A 113 -0.38 -15.59 0.39
N ALA A 114 0.67 -16.42 0.34
CA ALA A 114 0.63 -17.77 0.90
C ALA A 114 0.32 -17.78 2.41
N ARG A 115 0.90 -16.85 3.19
CA ARG A 115 0.66 -16.72 4.64
C ARG A 115 -0.75 -16.25 4.97
N THR A 116 -1.36 -15.43 4.12
CA THR A 116 -2.74 -14.98 4.32
C THR A 116 -3.79 -16.08 4.10
N GLY A 117 -3.39 -17.26 3.61
CA GLY A 117 -4.26 -18.45 3.51
C GLY A 117 -5.36 -18.33 2.45
N VAL A 118 -5.25 -17.36 1.54
CA VAL A 118 -6.20 -17.16 0.45
C VAL A 118 -5.65 -17.90 -0.77
N SER A 119 -6.36 -18.92 -1.27
CA SER A 119 -6.08 -19.56 -2.58
C SER A 119 -6.38 -18.62 -3.77
N GLY A 120 -6.32 -17.31 -3.55
CA GLY A 120 -6.81 -16.27 -4.43
C GLY A 120 -6.18 -14.91 -4.13
N THR A 121 -6.53 -13.96 -4.96
CA THR A 121 -5.96 -12.62 -5.01
C THR A 121 -6.29 -11.83 -3.75
N PRO A 122 -5.34 -11.09 -3.14
CA PRO A 122 -5.64 -10.17 -2.05
C PRO A 122 -6.76 -9.20 -2.42
N HIS A 123 -7.84 -9.23 -1.64
CA HIS A 123 -9.06 -8.46 -1.83
C HIS A 123 -8.92 -7.06 -1.21
N LEU A 124 -7.82 -6.40 -1.52
CA LEU A 124 -7.31 -5.22 -0.81
C LEU A 124 -8.30 -4.03 -0.82
N GLY A 125 -9.22 -3.96 -1.78
CA GLY A 125 -10.28 -2.94 -1.86
C GLY A 125 -11.70 -3.49 -1.94
N ASP A 126 -11.95 -4.71 -1.43
CA ASP A 126 -13.26 -5.34 -1.52
C ASP A 126 -14.29 -4.67 -0.58
N PRO A 127 -15.40 -4.12 -1.12
CA PRO A 127 -16.46 -3.51 -0.31
C PRO A 127 -17.01 -4.45 0.76
N ALA A 128 -17.16 -5.74 0.48
CA ALA A 128 -17.74 -6.69 1.42
C ALA A 128 -16.82 -6.92 2.63
N LEU A 129 -15.50 -6.97 2.42
CA LEU A 129 -14.54 -7.06 3.52
C LEU A 129 -14.54 -5.78 4.35
N LEU A 130 -14.65 -4.63 3.70
CA LEU A 130 -14.79 -3.36 4.41
C LEU A 130 -16.07 -3.31 5.23
N GLU A 131 -17.21 -3.75 4.69
CA GLU A 131 -18.46 -3.87 5.44
C GLU A 131 -18.31 -4.76 6.69
N VAL A 132 -17.61 -5.91 6.58
CA VAL A 132 -17.31 -6.78 7.73
C VAL A 132 -16.47 -6.04 8.78
N VAL A 133 -15.40 -5.33 8.36
CA VAL A 133 -14.56 -4.54 9.29
C VAL A 133 -15.37 -3.46 10.01
N LEU A 134 -16.34 -2.84 9.33
CA LEU A 134 -17.17 -1.76 9.86
C LEU A 134 -18.36 -2.23 10.69
N SER A 135 -18.81 -3.46 10.48
CA SER A 135 -20.01 -3.98 11.12
C SER A 135 -19.75 -4.35 12.58
N ALA A 136 -20.44 -3.65 13.48
CA ALA A 136 -20.45 -3.96 14.91
C ALA A 136 -21.11 -5.31 15.24
N LYS A 137 -21.87 -5.89 14.30
CA LYS A 137 -22.57 -7.17 14.48
C LYS A 137 -21.67 -8.37 14.23
N GLU A 138 -20.57 -8.20 13.50
CA GLU A 138 -19.66 -9.28 13.17
C GLU A 138 -18.83 -9.72 14.38
N HIS A 139 -18.34 -10.96 14.35
CA HIS A 139 -17.44 -11.43 15.39
C HIS A 139 -16.05 -10.78 15.26
N ARG A 140 -15.34 -10.69 16.38
CA ARG A 140 -13.98 -10.11 16.40
C ARG A 140 -13.01 -10.90 15.52
N GLU A 141 -13.20 -12.21 15.42
CA GLU A 141 -12.40 -13.10 14.56
C GLU A 141 -12.65 -12.82 13.08
N ASP A 142 -13.90 -12.62 12.67
CA ASP A 142 -14.26 -12.28 11.29
C ASP A 142 -13.71 -10.91 10.89
N ARG A 143 -13.78 -9.93 11.79
CA ARG A 143 -13.15 -8.62 11.56
C ARG A 143 -11.63 -8.70 11.45
N ALA A 144 -10.98 -9.46 12.32
CA ALA A 144 -9.53 -9.67 12.28
C ALA A 144 -9.11 -10.35 10.96
N ARG A 145 -9.86 -11.37 10.54
CA ARG A 145 -9.70 -12.02 9.24
C ARG A 145 -9.90 -11.03 8.08
N ALA A 146 -10.95 -10.21 8.11
CA ALA A 146 -11.21 -9.22 7.06
C ALA A 146 -10.09 -8.18 6.96
N ILE A 147 -9.54 -7.71 8.09
CA ILE A 147 -8.36 -6.84 8.12
C ILE A 147 -7.16 -7.51 7.44
N ARG A 148 -6.89 -8.78 7.76
CA ARG A 148 -5.80 -9.54 7.12
C ARG A 148 -6.02 -9.75 5.62
N LEU A 149 -7.26 -10.00 5.20
CA LEU A 149 -7.62 -10.15 3.78
C LEU A 149 -7.48 -8.83 2.99
N LEU A 150 -7.67 -7.70 3.66
CA LEU A 150 -7.37 -6.36 3.14
C LEU A 150 -5.86 -6.06 3.10
N GLY A 151 -5.00 -7.00 3.52
CA GLY A 151 -3.54 -6.85 3.57
C GLY A 151 -3.06 -5.95 4.71
N LEU A 152 -3.94 -5.68 5.67
CA LEU A 152 -3.68 -4.85 6.84
C LEU A 152 -3.28 -5.73 8.04
N ASP A 153 -2.62 -5.12 9.03
CA ASP A 153 -2.09 -5.77 10.22
C ASP A 153 -3.07 -5.63 11.40
N GLU A 154 -3.73 -6.71 11.78
CA GLU A 154 -4.75 -6.71 12.85
C GLU A 154 -4.24 -6.29 14.24
N THR A 155 -2.92 -6.26 14.45
CA THR A 155 -2.30 -5.83 15.70
C THR A 155 -2.09 -4.32 15.77
N LYS A 156 -2.23 -3.61 14.64
CA LYS A 156 -1.99 -2.16 14.56
C LYS A 156 -3.27 -1.35 14.78
N PRO A 157 -3.15 -0.16 15.37
CA PRO A 157 -4.26 0.78 15.46
C PRO A 157 -4.78 1.08 14.05
N THR A 158 -6.09 0.93 13.90
CA THR A 158 -6.81 1.09 12.64
C THR A 158 -7.86 2.19 12.81
N CYS A 159 -7.86 3.15 11.90
CA CYS A 159 -8.83 4.23 11.84
C CYS A 159 -9.73 4.03 10.61
N VAL A 160 -11.02 4.34 10.76
CA VAL A 160 -11.98 4.35 9.68
C VAL A 160 -12.45 5.77 9.44
N LEU A 161 -12.42 6.20 8.19
CA LEU A 161 -12.95 7.46 7.70
C LEU A 161 -14.04 7.18 6.66
N ALA A 162 -15.11 7.95 6.71
CA ALA A 162 -16.15 7.95 5.69
C ALA A 162 -16.11 9.30 4.97
N ALA A 163 -15.93 9.28 3.65
CA ALA A 163 -15.95 10.46 2.82
C ALA A 163 -17.15 10.41 1.87
N SER A 164 -17.92 11.51 1.82
CA SER A 164 -19.00 11.69 0.85
C SER A 164 -18.61 12.78 -0.15
N GLY A 165 -19.11 12.68 -1.38
CA GLY A 165 -18.92 13.68 -2.44
C GLY A 165 -17.55 13.70 -3.11
N HIS A 166 -16.60 12.89 -2.64
CA HIS A 166 -15.28 12.73 -3.25
C HIS A 166 -15.16 11.36 -3.89
N SER A 167 -14.42 11.27 -5.00
CA SER A 167 -14.00 9.97 -5.51
C SER A 167 -13.13 9.25 -4.47
N PRO A 168 -13.13 7.90 -4.40
CA PRO A 168 -12.27 7.16 -3.47
C PRO A 168 -10.81 7.59 -3.54
N ARG A 169 -10.32 7.85 -4.76
CA ARG A 169 -8.97 8.32 -5.04
C ARG A 169 -8.67 9.66 -4.39
N GLU A 170 -9.53 10.64 -4.58
CA GLU A 170 -9.33 11.98 -4.04
C GLU A 170 -9.34 11.97 -2.52
N ALA A 171 -10.24 11.19 -1.93
CA ALA A 171 -10.29 11.01 -0.49
C ALA A 171 -9.02 10.33 0.06
N VAL A 172 -8.50 9.30 -0.62
CA VAL A 172 -7.21 8.68 -0.27
C VAL A 172 -6.06 9.67 -0.38
N ARG A 173 -5.99 10.47 -1.45
CA ARG A 173 -4.94 11.50 -1.63
C ARG A 173 -4.95 12.55 -0.52
N LEU A 174 -6.13 13.04 -0.14
CA LEU A 174 -6.28 14.00 0.96
C LEU A 174 -5.79 13.39 2.27
N ILE A 175 -6.17 12.14 2.53
CA ILE A 175 -5.78 11.42 3.74
C ILE A 175 -4.27 11.16 3.77
N THR A 176 -3.66 10.71 2.68
CA THR A 176 -2.20 10.45 2.65
C THR A 176 -1.35 11.71 2.57
N GLY A 177 -1.95 12.85 2.21
CA GLY A 177 -1.35 14.17 2.35
C GLY A 177 -1.27 14.62 3.82
N GLU A 178 -2.39 14.51 4.54
CA GLU A 178 -2.54 15.03 5.91
C GLU A 178 -2.09 14.05 7.01
N LEU A 179 -2.27 12.73 6.79
CA LEU A 179 -1.92 11.69 7.74
C LEU A 179 -0.72 10.87 7.24
N PRO A 180 0.33 10.70 8.06
CA PRO A 180 1.38 9.73 7.79
C PRO A 180 0.86 8.31 8.08
N ALA A 181 -0.07 7.82 7.25
CA ALA A 181 -0.59 6.47 7.33
C ALA A 181 0.26 5.51 6.47
N PRO A 182 0.96 4.52 7.06
CA PRO A 182 1.75 3.54 6.31
C PRO A 182 0.94 2.58 5.43
N ALA A 183 -0.36 2.42 5.66
CA ALA A 183 -1.24 1.62 4.79
C ALA A 183 -2.67 2.18 4.80
N VAL A 184 -3.27 2.29 3.62
CA VAL A 184 -4.64 2.78 3.42
C VAL A 184 -5.38 1.87 2.43
N ARG A 185 -6.63 1.51 2.75
CA ARG A 185 -7.59 0.85 1.86
C ARG A 185 -8.85 1.68 1.73
N SER A 186 -9.49 1.61 0.58
CA SER A 186 -10.76 2.29 0.36
C SER A 186 -11.68 1.45 -0.50
N ALA A 187 -12.98 1.52 -0.24
CA ALA A 187 -14.01 1.08 -1.17
C ALA A 187 -15.24 1.98 -1.09
N VAL A 188 -16.03 1.95 -2.16
CA VAL A 188 -17.34 2.59 -2.17
C VAL A 188 -18.33 1.65 -1.49
N ILE A 189 -18.98 2.15 -0.44
CA ILE A 189 -20.09 1.49 0.25
C ILE A 189 -21.31 2.39 0.08
N ALA A 190 -22.28 1.92 -0.71
CA ALA A 190 -23.44 2.71 -1.15
C ALA A 190 -23.02 4.06 -1.78
N ASN A 191 -23.26 5.19 -1.10
CA ASN A 191 -22.96 6.54 -1.56
C ASN A 191 -21.76 7.20 -0.84
N ALA A 192 -21.04 6.45 0.00
CA ALA A 192 -19.87 6.92 0.72
C ALA A 192 -18.63 6.11 0.34
N THR A 193 -17.47 6.75 0.34
CA THR A 193 -16.20 6.04 0.33
C THR A 193 -15.82 5.73 1.77
N ALA A 194 -15.76 4.44 2.11
CA ALA A 194 -15.14 3.98 3.34
C ALA A 194 -13.64 3.84 3.14
N ILE A 195 -12.86 4.36 4.09
CA ILE A 195 -11.40 4.38 4.05
C ILE A 195 -10.88 3.83 5.37
N VAL A 196 -10.06 2.80 5.29
CA VAL A 196 -9.41 2.16 6.44
C VAL A 196 -7.93 2.47 6.37
N CYS A 197 -7.43 3.11 7.42
CA CYS A 197 -6.03 3.51 7.55
C CYS A 197 -5.40 2.76 8.72
N GLN A 198 -4.12 2.39 8.60
CA GLN A 198 -3.32 1.92 9.72
C GLN A 198 -2.16 2.87 10.00
N GLY A 199 -1.93 3.20 11.27
CA GLY A 199 -0.94 4.20 11.68
C GLY A 199 -1.20 4.76 13.06
N SER A 200 -0.27 5.60 13.54
CA SER A 200 -0.55 6.45 14.70
C SER A 200 -1.43 7.61 14.24
N PHE A 201 -2.60 7.76 14.83
CA PHE A 201 -3.55 8.81 14.48
C PHE A 201 -3.76 9.72 15.68
N ASP A 202 -3.48 11.02 15.53
CA ASP A 202 -4.09 12.03 16.39
C ASP A 202 -5.39 12.51 15.75
N MET A 203 -6.50 11.94 16.21
CA MET A 203 -7.85 12.28 15.73
C MET A 203 -8.24 13.74 16.00
N ARG A 204 -7.58 14.43 16.94
CA ARG A 204 -7.86 15.84 17.25
C ARG A 204 -7.30 16.77 16.18
N GLU A 205 -6.05 16.54 15.76
CA GLU A 205 -5.42 17.31 14.68
C GLU A 205 -6.17 17.12 13.35
N PHE A 206 -6.57 15.88 13.06
CA PHE A 206 -7.29 15.52 11.83
C PHE A 206 -8.65 16.21 11.68
N ARG A 207 -9.43 16.34 12.76
CA ARG A 207 -10.73 17.05 12.72
C ARG A 207 -10.58 18.52 12.31
N THR A 208 -9.53 19.18 12.78
CA THR A 208 -9.23 20.58 12.42
C THR A 208 -8.81 20.70 10.96
N ALA A 209 -7.87 19.87 10.50
CA ALA A 209 -7.38 19.89 9.11
C ALA A 209 -8.52 19.61 8.09
N TRP A 210 -9.35 18.61 8.36
CA TRP A 210 -10.44 18.24 7.46
C TRP A 210 -11.59 19.26 7.43
N SER A 211 -11.84 19.97 8.54
CA SER A 211 -12.84 21.05 8.58
C SER A 211 -12.43 22.28 7.77
N VAL A 212 -11.12 22.56 7.69
CA VAL A 212 -10.57 23.69 6.91
C VAL A 212 -10.60 23.37 5.43
N SER A 213 -10.21 22.16 5.02
CA SER A 213 -10.24 21.73 3.61
C SER A 213 -11.67 21.61 3.07
N SER A 214 -12.63 21.19 3.91
CA SER A 214 -14.06 21.16 3.56
C SER A 214 -14.67 22.57 3.44
N SER A 215 -14.18 23.54 4.22
CA SER A 215 -14.61 24.94 4.16
C SER A 215 -14.00 25.69 2.97
N SER A 216 -12.81 25.29 2.51
CA SER A 216 -12.11 25.92 1.39
C SER A 216 -12.60 25.49 -0.01
N ILE A 217 -13.46 24.45 -0.08
CA ILE A 217 -14.09 23.97 -1.32
C ILE A 217 -15.56 24.42 -1.43
N SER A 218 -16.12 25.07 -0.40
CA SER A 218 -17.43 25.73 -0.51
C SER A 218 -17.30 27.14 -1.08
N ARG A 219 -17.40 27.27 -2.42
CA ARG A 219 -17.94 28.45 -3.15
C ARG A 219 -18.01 28.20 -4.67
N PRO A 220 -18.95 28.82 -5.40
CA PRO A 220 -20.34 28.38 -5.51
C PRO A 220 -20.75 28.13 -6.98
N TRP A 221 -21.75 27.28 -7.21
CA TRP A 221 -22.78 27.46 -8.25
C TRP A 221 -24.10 26.90 -7.72
#